data_AF-A0A377DFQ0-F1
#
_entry.id   AF-A0A377DFQ0-F1
#
_cell.length_a   1.000
_cell.length_b   1.000
_cell.length_c   1.000
_cell.angle_alpha   90.00
_cell.angle_beta   90.00
_cell.angle_gamma   90.00
#
_symmetry.space_group_name_H-M   'P 1'
#
loop_
_entity.id
_entity.type
_entity.pdbx_description
1 polymer ?
#
loop_
_entity_poly.entity_id
_entity_poly.type
_entity_poly.pdbx_seq_one_letter_code
_entity_poly.pdbx_strand_id
1 'polypeptide(L)'
;MSSLPVAAVLPELLAALDGAPQVLLTAPTGAGKSTWLPLQLLAHTAIHGKIILLEPRRLAARNVAQRLAELLNEKPGDTVGYRMRAQNCVGPNTRLEVVTEGVLTRMIQRDPELSGVGLVILDEFHERSLQADLALALLLDVQQGLRDDLKLLIMSATLDNDRLQQMLPEAPVIISEGRSFSG
;
A
#
# COMPACT_ATOMS: atom_id res chain seq x y z
N MET A 1 11.71 -1.53 -21.60
CA MET A 1 10.51 -0.93 -20.96
C MET A 1 10.92 0.43 -20.43
N SER A 2 10.16 1.48 -20.73
CA SER A 2 10.47 2.82 -20.19
C SER A 2 10.25 2.80 -18.68
N SER A 3 11.23 3.24 -17.87
CA SER A 3 11.13 3.09 -16.40
C SER A 3 9.92 3.85 -15.86
N LEU A 4 9.17 3.21 -14.96
CA LEU A 4 8.03 3.83 -14.29
C LEU A 4 8.52 4.98 -13.39
N PRO A 5 7.83 6.13 -13.30
CA PRO A 5 8.27 7.24 -12.47
C PRO A 5 8.59 6.87 -11.02
N VAL A 6 7.79 6.00 -10.38
CA VAL A 6 8.04 5.56 -9.00
C VAL A 6 9.34 4.75 -8.83
N ALA A 7 9.90 4.20 -9.92
CA ALA A 7 11.18 3.49 -9.85
C ALA A 7 12.35 4.44 -9.53
N ALA A 8 12.25 5.72 -9.88
CA ALA A 8 13.30 6.70 -9.61
C ALA A 8 13.43 7.01 -8.10
N VAL A 9 12.31 6.97 -7.37
CA VAL A 9 12.26 7.25 -5.93
C VAL A 9 12.29 5.98 -5.06
N LEU A 10 12.36 4.79 -5.67
CA LEU A 10 12.34 3.54 -4.93
C LEU A 10 13.43 3.46 -3.84
N PRO A 11 14.71 3.82 -4.11
CA PRO A 11 15.74 3.75 -3.06
C PRO A 11 15.44 4.65 -1.85
N GLU A 12 14.93 5.86 -2.10
CA GLU A 12 14.53 6.82 -1.07
C GLU A 12 13.34 6.29 -0.25
N LEU A 13 12.34 5.72 -0.93
CA LEU A 13 11.18 5.11 -0.30
C LEU A 13 11.53 3.92 0.60
N LEU A 14 12.44 3.05 0.15
CA LEU A 14 12.89 1.90 0.95
C LEU A 14 13.62 2.37 2.21
N ALA A 15 14.52 3.35 2.08
CA ALA A 15 15.21 3.92 3.23
C ALA A 15 14.24 4.57 4.24
N ALA A 16 13.21 5.27 3.75
CA ALA A 16 12.16 5.84 4.60
C ALA A 16 11.35 4.76 5.33
N LEU A 17 10.99 3.67 4.64
CA LEU A 17 10.26 2.55 5.24
C LEU A 17 11.10 1.83 6.31
N ASP A 18 12.41 1.75 6.14
CA ASP A 18 13.30 1.18 7.15
C ASP A 18 13.35 2.07 8.41
N GLY A 19 13.41 3.39 8.23
CA GLY A 19 13.60 4.35 9.31
C GLY A 19 12.35 4.85 10.03
N ALA A 20 11.17 4.78 9.41
CA ALA A 20 9.93 5.37 9.95
C ALA A 20 8.77 4.36 10.01
N PRO A 21 7.83 4.50 10.97
CA PRO A 21 6.64 3.65 11.04
C PRO A 21 5.58 4.04 9.99
N GLN A 22 5.52 5.31 9.59
CA GLN A 22 4.64 5.78 8.51
C GLN A 22 5.46 6.50 7.43
N VAL A 23 5.10 6.31 6.17
CA VAL A 23 5.69 7.00 5.02
C VAL A 23 4.59 7.47 4.08
N LEU A 24 4.73 8.70 3.58
CA LEU A 24 3.82 9.29 2.60
C LEU A 24 4.49 9.24 1.21
N LEU A 25 3.78 8.72 0.21
CA LEU A 25 4.22 8.72 -1.18
C LEU A 25 3.23 9.48 -2.05
N THR A 26 3.71 10.51 -2.74
CA THR A 26 2.94 11.19 -3.79
C THR A 26 3.54 10.86 -5.14
N ALA A 27 2.72 10.35 -6.05
CA ALA A 27 3.11 10.15 -7.45
C ALA A 27 1.88 10.22 -8.36
N PRO A 28 1.98 10.73 -9.59
CA PRO A 28 0.84 10.87 -10.48
C PRO A 28 0.17 9.52 -10.82
N THR A 29 -1.07 9.57 -11.29
CA THR A 29 -1.75 8.37 -11.83
C THR A 29 -0.94 7.80 -13.00
N GLY A 30 -0.86 6.47 -13.09
CA GLY A 30 -0.04 5.80 -14.09
C GLY A 30 1.47 5.76 -13.76
N ALA A 31 1.90 6.34 -12.64
CA ALA A 31 3.30 6.29 -12.21
C ALA A 31 3.78 4.90 -11.77
N GLY A 32 2.87 3.95 -11.53
CA GLY A 32 3.18 2.58 -11.09
C GLY A 32 3.00 2.31 -9.58
N LYS A 33 2.35 3.22 -8.84
CA LYS A 33 2.10 3.12 -7.38
C LYS A 33 1.42 1.80 -6.97
N SER A 34 0.33 1.44 -7.64
CA SER A 34 -0.45 0.24 -7.30
C SER A 34 -0.02 -0.99 -8.10
N THR A 35 0.51 -0.78 -9.31
CA THR A 35 0.67 -1.84 -10.33
C THR A 35 2.10 -2.32 -10.55
N TRP A 36 3.07 -1.82 -9.76
CA TRP A 36 4.46 -2.27 -9.83
C TRP A 36 5.18 -2.17 -8.48
N LEU A 37 5.02 -1.04 -7.78
CA LEU A 37 5.71 -0.76 -6.52
C LEU A 37 5.48 -1.83 -5.44
N PRO A 38 4.26 -2.38 -5.23
CA PRO A 38 4.03 -3.35 -4.16
C PRO A 38 4.88 -4.63 -4.29
N LEU A 39 5.26 -5.03 -5.51
CA LEU A 39 6.17 -6.17 -5.70
C LEU A 39 7.61 -5.85 -5.31
N GLN A 40 8.04 -4.59 -5.48
CA GLN A 40 9.37 -4.18 -5.04
C GLN A 40 9.44 -4.13 -3.51
N LEU A 41 8.37 -3.64 -2.88
CA LEU A 41 8.23 -3.66 -1.42
C LEU A 41 8.17 -5.10 -0.88
N LEU A 42 7.53 -6.02 -1.60
CA LEU A 42 7.47 -7.45 -1.23
C LEU A 42 8.84 -8.14 -1.29
N ALA A 43 9.70 -7.70 -2.21
CA ALA A 43 11.07 -8.18 -2.36
C ALA A 43 12.06 -7.53 -1.38
N HIS A 44 11.68 -6.42 -0.73
CA HIS A 44 12.52 -5.73 0.24
C HIS A 44 12.64 -6.53 1.53
N THR A 45 13.87 -6.78 1.98
CA THR A 45 14.15 -7.71 3.08
C THR A 45 13.72 -7.21 4.46
N ALA A 46 13.56 -5.88 4.62
CA ALA A 46 13.12 -5.29 5.88
C ALA A 46 11.59 -5.40 6.09
N ILE A 47 10.82 -5.71 5.05
CA ILE A 47 9.38 -5.95 5.19
C ILE A 47 9.16 -7.43 5.54
N HIS A 48 8.91 -7.69 6.82
CA HIS A 48 8.65 -9.03 7.31
C HIS A 48 7.18 -9.42 7.16
N GLY A 49 6.90 -10.64 6.70
CA GLY A 49 5.54 -11.16 6.59
C GLY A 49 4.80 -10.72 5.32
N LYS A 50 3.49 -10.48 5.48
CA LYS A 50 2.56 -10.10 4.40
C LYS A 50 2.46 -8.59 4.22
N ILE A 51 2.08 -8.19 3.01
CA ILE A 51 1.68 -6.84 2.65
C ILE A 51 0.19 -6.83 2.36
N ILE A 52 -0.53 -5.88 2.93
CA ILE A 52 -1.94 -5.60 2.60
C ILE A 52 -2.00 -4.31 1.78
N LEU A 53 -2.59 -4.36 0.58
CA LEU A 53 -2.81 -3.19 -0.27
C LEU A 53 -4.29 -2.86 -0.32
N LEU A 54 -4.67 -1.71 0.25
CA LEU A 54 -6.03 -1.21 0.18
C LEU A 54 -6.30 -0.52 -1.15
N GLU A 55 -7.40 -0.91 -1.79
CA GLU A 55 -7.95 -0.28 -2.98
C GLU A 55 -9.42 0.14 -2.73
N PRO A 56 -9.83 1.37 -3.09
CA PRO A 56 -11.15 1.92 -2.71
C PRO A 56 -12.31 1.19 -3.39
N ARG A 57 -12.07 0.57 -4.55
CA ARG A 57 -13.11 -0.02 -5.40
C ARG A 57 -12.80 -1.46 -5.73
N ARG A 58 -13.86 -2.30 -5.75
CA ARG A 58 -13.75 -3.74 -6.07
C ARG A 58 -13.09 -4.01 -7.42
N LEU A 59 -13.46 -3.25 -8.46
CA LEU A 59 -12.89 -3.43 -9.78
C LEU A 59 -11.40 -3.04 -9.80
N ALA A 60 -11.02 -1.97 -9.10
CA ALA A 60 -9.62 -1.56 -8.95
C ALA A 60 -8.82 -2.63 -8.22
N ALA A 61 -9.28 -3.10 -7.05
CA ALA A 61 -8.65 -4.16 -6.28
C ALA A 61 -8.36 -5.42 -7.12
N ARG A 62 -9.35 -5.89 -7.88
CA ARG A 62 -9.18 -7.05 -8.76
C ARG A 62 -8.18 -6.79 -9.89
N ASN A 63 -8.29 -5.63 -10.55
CA ASN A 63 -7.41 -5.29 -11.67
C ASN A 63 -5.96 -5.12 -11.22
N VAL A 64 -5.73 -4.54 -10.05
CA VAL A 64 -4.40 -4.37 -9.46
C VAL A 64 -3.81 -5.73 -9.10
N ALA A 65 -4.55 -6.59 -8.39
CA ALA A 65 -4.06 -7.94 -8.08
C ALA A 65 -3.75 -8.76 -9.34
N GLN A 66 -4.61 -8.68 -10.37
CA GLN A 66 -4.39 -9.33 -11.66
C GLN A 66 -3.12 -8.82 -12.33
N ARG A 67 -2.95 -7.49 -12.41
CA ARG A 67 -1.78 -6.87 -13.02
C ARG A 67 -0.47 -7.24 -12.32
N LEU A 68 -0.48 -7.27 -10.98
CA LEU A 68 0.69 -7.63 -10.20
C LEU A 68 1.05 -9.12 -10.35
N ALA A 69 0.05 -10.01 -10.36
CA ALA A 69 0.29 -11.43 -10.62
C ALA A 69 0.87 -11.67 -12.02
N GLU A 70 0.40 -10.97 -13.04
CA GLU A 70 0.93 -11.05 -14.41
C GLU A 70 2.41 -10.66 -14.49
N LEU A 71 2.86 -9.67 -13.71
CA LEU A 71 4.28 -9.29 -13.66
C LEU A 71 5.18 -10.39 -13.09
N LEU A 72 4.61 -11.31 -12.31
CA LEU A 72 5.29 -12.50 -11.80
C LEU A 72 5.11 -13.74 -12.71
N ASN A 73 4.34 -13.62 -13.80
CA ASN A 73 3.87 -14.75 -14.61
C ASN A 73 3.02 -15.76 -13.82
N GLU A 74 2.28 -15.27 -12.82
CA GLU A 74 1.39 -16.06 -11.96
C GLU A 74 -0.09 -15.75 -12.24
N LYS A 75 -0.98 -16.53 -11.61
CA LYS A 75 -2.40 -16.19 -11.50
C LYS A 75 -2.67 -15.60 -10.12
N PRO A 76 -3.67 -14.70 -9.96
CA PRO A 76 -4.09 -14.28 -8.63
C PRO A 76 -4.44 -15.48 -7.74
N GLY A 77 -4.12 -15.36 -6.46
CA GLY A 77 -4.28 -16.39 -5.45
C GLY A 77 -3.01 -17.20 -5.17
N ASP A 78 -1.94 -17.04 -5.96
CA ASP A 78 -0.60 -17.55 -5.62
C ASP A 78 0.15 -16.51 -4.77
N THR A 79 1.25 -15.89 -5.23
CA THR A 79 1.99 -14.89 -4.44
C THR A 79 1.17 -13.63 -4.18
N VAL A 80 0.40 -13.20 -5.18
CA VAL A 80 -0.49 -12.04 -5.11
C VAL A 80 -1.95 -12.50 -5.14
N GLY A 81 -2.74 -12.05 -4.17
CA GLY A 81 -4.16 -12.39 -4.07
C GLY A 81 -5.02 -11.15 -3.81
N TYR A 82 -6.33 -11.37 -3.69
CA TYR A 82 -7.25 -10.31 -3.30
C TYR A 82 -8.37 -10.79 -2.39
N ARG A 83 -8.91 -9.87 -1.59
CA ARG A 83 -10.11 -10.09 -0.78
C ARG A 83 -11.10 -8.96 -0.93
N MET A 84 -12.32 -9.32 -1.29
CA MET A 84 -13.45 -8.43 -1.45
C MET A 84 -14.68 -9.05 -0.80
N ARG A 85 -15.72 -8.23 -0.57
CA ARG A 85 -17.02 -8.75 -0.14
C ARG A 85 -17.51 -9.82 -1.14
N ALA A 86 -17.80 -11.00 -0.61
CA ALA A 86 -18.27 -12.19 -1.34
C ALA A 86 -17.29 -12.77 -2.39
N GLN A 87 -16.03 -12.32 -2.44
CA GLN A 87 -15.04 -12.85 -3.38
C GLN A 87 -13.64 -12.81 -2.77
N ASN A 88 -13.04 -13.98 -2.56
CA ASN A 88 -11.68 -14.12 -2.07
C ASN A 88 -10.87 -14.98 -3.04
N CYS A 89 -9.65 -14.56 -3.33
CA CYS A 89 -8.71 -15.28 -4.18
C CYS A 89 -7.32 -15.17 -3.54
N VAL A 90 -7.08 -16.06 -2.57
CA VAL A 90 -5.89 -16.10 -1.72
C VAL A 90 -5.56 -17.57 -1.43
N GLY A 91 -4.29 -17.90 -1.43
CA GLY A 91 -3.76 -19.24 -1.17
C GLY A 91 -2.79 -19.25 0.01
N PRO A 92 -2.20 -20.42 0.34
CA PRO A 92 -1.20 -20.54 1.40
C PRO A 92 0.08 -19.76 1.12
N ASN A 93 0.39 -19.51 -0.17
CA ASN A 93 1.60 -18.79 -0.60
C ASN A 93 1.39 -17.28 -0.71
N THR A 94 0.16 -16.78 -0.54
CA THR A 94 -0.13 -15.37 -0.77
C THR A 94 0.56 -14.50 0.26
N ARG A 95 1.43 -13.61 -0.22
CA ARG A 95 2.15 -12.63 0.59
C ARG A 95 1.70 -11.19 0.35
N LEU A 96 1.13 -10.88 -0.82
CA LEU A 96 0.53 -9.58 -1.11
C LEU A 96 -0.98 -9.76 -1.31
N GLU A 97 -1.78 -9.18 -0.42
CA GLU A 97 -3.23 -9.25 -0.48
C GLU A 97 -3.81 -7.87 -0.82
N VAL A 98 -4.44 -7.75 -1.99
CA VAL A 98 -5.17 -6.54 -2.39
C VAL A 98 -6.59 -6.61 -1.84
N VAL A 99 -6.97 -5.65 -0.99
CA VAL A 99 -8.23 -5.69 -0.27
C VAL A 99 -9.05 -4.43 -0.52
N THR A 100 -10.36 -4.54 -0.36
CA THR A 100 -11.24 -3.36 -0.30
C THR A 100 -11.39 -2.85 1.12
N GLU A 101 -11.81 -1.60 1.27
CA GLU A 101 -11.90 -0.88 2.55
C GLU A 101 -12.64 -1.66 3.64
N GLY A 102 -13.88 -2.09 3.36
CA GLY A 102 -14.67 -2.85 4.33
C GLY A 102 -14.11 -4.24 4.64
N VAL A 103 -13.16 -4.75 3.85
CA VAL A 103 -12.43 -5.99 4.19
C VAL A 103 -11.30 -5.67 5.15
N LEU A 104 -10.49 -4.64 4.87
CA LEU A 104 -9.40 -4.22 5.76
C LEU A 104 -9.91 -3.90 7.17
N THR A 105 -10.99 -3.10 7.29
CA THR A 105 -11.59 -2.78 8.60
C THR A 105 -11.99 -4.05 9.36
N ARG A 106 -12.57 -5.05 8.69
CA ARG A 106 -12.94 -6.32 9.33
C ARG A 106 -11.73 -7.18 9.69
N MET A 107 -10.63 -7.09 8.93
CA MET A 107 -9.39 -7.78 9.28
C MET A 107 -8.85 -7.22 10.60
N ILE A 108 -8.73 -5.89 10.70
CA ILE A 108 -8.25 -5.23 11.92
C ILE A 108 -9.18 -5.50 13.12
N GLN A 109 -10.50 -5.46 12.94
CA GLN A 109 -11.45 -5.74 14.03
C GLN A 109 -11.38 -7.18 14.54
N ARG A 110 -11.00 -8.14 13.68
CA ARG A 110 -10.89 -9.56 14.06
C ARG A 110 -9.54 -9.88 14.67
N ASP A 111 -8.49 -9.26 14.15
CA ASP A 111 -7.13 -9.39 14.61
C ASP A 111 -6.51 -8.00 14.69
N PRO A 112 -6.64 -7.31 15.84
CA PRO A 112 -6.07 -5.99 16.05
C PRO A 112 -4.55 -5.96 15.92
N GLU A 113 -3.86 -7.08 16.13
CA GLU A 113 -2.41 -7.15 15.96
C GLU A 113 -2.02 -7.31 14.49
N LEU A 114 -2.96 -7.61 13.58
CA LEU A 114 -2.67 -7.98 12.19
C LEU A 114 -1.48 -8.97 12.11
N SER A 115 -1.60 -10.08 12.83
CA SER A 115 -0.54 -11.07 13.02
C SER A 115 0.03 -11.53 11.68
N GLY A 116 1.36 -11.44 11.54
CA GLY A 116 2.08 -11.83 10.33
C GLY A 116 2.02 -10.81 9.17
N VAL A 117 1.39 -9.64 9.35
CA VAL A 117 1.49 -8.49 8.45
C VAL A 117 2.61 -7.57 8.94
N GLY A 118 3.47 -7.12 8.03
CA GLY A 118 4.52 -6.15 8.31
C GLY A 118 4.37 -4.82 7.60
N LEU A 119 3.51 -4.75 6.58
CA LEU A 119 3.21 -3.51 5.87
C LEU A 119 1.75 -3.45 5.44
N VAL A 120 1.12 -2.31 5.70
CA VAL A 120 -0.16 -1.93 5.08
C VAL A 120 0.06 -0.74 4.16
N ILE A 121 -0.53 -0.80 2.97
CA ILE A 121 -0.50 0.25 1.97
C ILE A 121 -1.92 0.79 1.79
N LEU A 122 -2.13 2.08 2.01
CA LEU A 122 -3.38 2.78 1.72
C LEU A 122 -3.23 3.50 0.38
N ASP A 123 -3.77 2.94 -0.69
CA ASP A 123 -3.71 3.56 -2.01
C ASP A 123 -4.86 4.52 -2.28
N GLU A 124 -4.67 5.39 -3.27
CA GLU A 124 -5.64 6.37 -3.73
C GLU A 124 -6.22 7.22 -2.58
N PHE A 125 -5.39 7.54 -1.57
CA PHE A 125 -5.86 8.20 -0.34
C PHE A 125 -6.43 9.61 -0.56
N HIS A 126 -6.20 10.19 -1.73
CA HIS A 126 -6.81 11.43 -2.19
C HIS A 126 -8.31 11.31 -2.48
N GLU A 127 -8.87 10.11 -2.66
CA GLU A 127 -10.33 9.92 -2.76
C GLU A 127 -11.05 10.21 -1.42
N ARG A 128 -10.31 10.30 -0.30
CA ARG A 128 -10.79 10.72 1.03
C ARG A 128 -12.13 10.09 1.41
N SER A 129 -12.20 8.76 1.28
CA SER A 129 -13.36 8.02 1.76
C SER A 129 -13.34 7.92 3.28
N LEU A 130 -14.53 7.93 3.89
CA LEU A 130 -14.67 7.72 5.34
C LEU A 130 -14.01 6.41 5.80
N GLN A 131 -14.02 5.39 4.94
CA GLN A 131 -13.48 4.08 5.26
C GLN A 131 -11.95 4.05 5.17
N ALA A 132 -11.32 4.79 4.25
CA ALA A 132 -9.87 4.95 4.22
C ALA A 132 -9.37 5.73 5.44
N ASP A 133 -10.09 6.79 5.84
CA ASP A 133 -9.78 7.55 7.07
C ASP A 133 -9.96 6.68 8.33
N LEU A 134 -11.01 5.87 8.40
CA LEU A 134 -11.19 4.91 9.49
C LEU A 134 -10.08 3.86 9.51
N ALA A 135 -9.68 3.33 8.34
CA ALA A 135 -8.59 2.37 8.25
C ALA A 135 -7.27 3.00 8.74
N LEU A 136 -6.98 4.24 8.33
CA LEU A 136 -5.81 4.98 8.81
C LEU A 136 -5.84 5.13 10.33
N ALA A 137 -6.95 5.61 10.92
CA ALA A 137 -7.06 5.77 12.36
C ALA A 137 -6.81 4.45 13.12
N LEU A 138 -7.44 3.36 12.67
CA LEU A 138 -7.24 2.05 13.29
C LEU A 138 -5.79 1.56 13.18
N LEU A 139 -5.13 1.77 12.04
CA LEU A 139 -3.73 1.35 11.85
C LEU A 139 -2.78 2.14 12.73
N LEU A 140 -3.03 3.44 12.92
CA LEU A 140 -2.25 4.28 13.84
C LEU A 140 -2.42 3.82 15.29
N ASP A 141 -3.63 3.46 15.72
CA ASP A 141 -3.88 2.90 17.05
C ASP A 141 -3.13 1.56 17.24
N VAL A 142 -3.12 0.71 16.21
CA VAL A 142 -2.37 -0.56 16.23
C VAL A 142 -0.87 -0.33 16.38
N GLN A 143 -0.30 0.63 15.66
CA GLN A 143 1.12 0.98 15.76
C GLN A 143 1.49 1.52 17.15
N GLN A 144 0.60 2.30 17.79
CA GLN A 144 0.85 2.89 19.10
C GLN A 144 0.70 1.87 20.24
N GLY A 145 -0.19 0.90 20.11
CA GLY A 145 -0.55 -0.01 21.21
C GLY A 145 0.13 -1.39 21.14
N LEU A 146 0.22 -1.99 19.96
CA LEU A 146 0.47 -3.43 19.81
C LEU A 146 1.65 -3.77 18.88
N ARG A 147 1.87 -2.97 17.84
CA ARG A 147 2.79 -3.30 16.73
C ARG A 147 3.65 -2.11 16.32
N ASP A 148 4.65 -1.78 17.13
CA ASP A 148 5.65 -0.75 16.80
C ASP A 148 6.50 -1.13 15.57
N ASP A 149 6.50 -2.41 15.19
CA ASP A 149 7.16 -2.95 14.00
C ASP A 149 6.31 -2.85 12.71
N LEU A 150 4.98 -2.70 12.82
CA LEU A 150 4.11 -2.61 11.64
C LEU A 150 4.41 -1.32 10.87
N LYS A 151 4.66 -1.43 9.56
CA LYS A 151 4.88 -0.28 8.68
C LYS A 151 3.58 0.15 7.98
N LEU A 152 3.46 1.43 7.69
CA LEU A 152 2.34 2.03 6.97
C LEU A 152 2.83 2.91 5.82
N LEU A 153 2.36 2.62 4.60
CA LEU A 153 2.60 3.44 3.42
C LEU A 153 1.28 4.06 2.95
N ILE A 154 1.23 5.38 2.84
CA ILE A 154 0.05 6.10 2.33
C ILE A 154 0.39 6.67 0.97
N MET A 155 -0.36 6.27 -0.06
CA MET A 155 -0.11 6.67 -1.45
C MET A 155 -1.21 7.61 -1.95
N SER A 156 -0.78 8.71 -2.57
CA SER A 156 -1.67 9.71 -3.16
C SER A 156 -1.24 10.10 -4.57
N ALA A 157 -2.22 10.45 -5.42
CA ALA A 157 -1.97 11.02 -6.74
C ALA A 157 -1.82 12.54 -6.72
N THR A 158 -2.33 13.20 -5.68
CA THR A 158 -2.32 14.65 -5.54
C THR A 158 -1.47 15.10 -4.36
N LEU A 159 -0.92 16.31 -4.49
CA LEU A 159 -0.08 17.00 -3.52
C LEU A 159 -0.89 17.63 -2.35
N ASP A 160 -2.07 17.11 -1.99
CA ASP A 160 -2.79 17.57 -0.80
C ASP A 160 -2.25 16.88 0.48
N ASN A 161 -0.91 16.86 0.57
CA ASN A 161 -0.14 16.27 1.66
C ASN A 161 -0.23 17.11 2.92
N ASP A 162 -0.56 18.39 2.84
CA ASP A 162 -0.51 19.31 3.98
C ASP A 162 -1.32 18.82 5.18
N ARG A 163 -2.53 18.28 4.93
CA ARG A 163 -3.36 17.70 6.00
C ARG A 163 -2.80 16.39 6.54
N LEU A 164 -2.27 15.54 5.66
CA LEU A 164 -1.64 14.27 6.09
C LEU A 164 -0.38 14.53 6.89
N GLN A 165 0.43 15.52 6.50
CA GLN A 165 1.62 15.96 7.23
C GLN A 165 1.24 16.62 8.56
N GLN A 166 0.13 17.36 8.64
CA GLN A 166 -0.38 17.86 9.92
C GLN A 166 -0.81 16.71 10.85
N MET A 167 -1.42 15.65 10.31
CA MET A 167 -1.79 14.46 11.08
C MET A 167 -0.60 13.58 11.43
N LEU A 168 0.43 13.53 10.56
CA LEU A 168 1.61 12.67 10.65
C LEU A 168 2.88 13.49 10.43
N PRO A 169 3.24 14.40 11.37
CA PRO A 169 4.34 15.34 11.19
C PRO A 169 5.71 14.67 11.07
N GLU A 170 5.87 13.48 11.65
CA GLU A 170 7.11 12.71 11.62
C GLU A 170 7.22 11.77 10.41
N ALA A 171 6.17 11.65 9.58
CA ALA A 171 6.18 10.74 8.44
C ALA A 171 7.00 11.34 7.27
N PRO A 172 8.07 10.67 6.80
CA PRO A 172 8.80 11.11 5.63
C PRO A 172 7.89 11.18 4.40
N VAL A 173 8.07 12.22 3.59
CA VAL A 173 7.28 12.46 2.38
C VAL A 173 8.17 12.26 1.16
N ILE A 174 7.81 11.28 0.35
CA ILE A 174 8.50 10.93 -0.89
C ILE A 174 7.65 11.41 -2.07
N ILE A 175 8.27 12.15 -2.98
CA ILE A 175 7.58 12.71 -4.15
C ILE A 175 8.20 12.16 -5.42
N SER A 176 7.43 11.36 -6.16
CA SER A 176 7.77 10.97 -7.52
C SER A 176 7.13 11.95 -8.49
N GLU A 177 7.97 12.85 -9.00
CA GLU A 177 7.59 13.69 -10.13
C GLU A 177 7.36 12.79 -11.35
N GLY A 178 6.31 13.05 -12.11
CA GLY A 178 6.02 12.31 -13.34
C GLY A 178 7.16 12.42 -14.35
N ARG A 179 6.98 11.84 -15.54
CA ARG A 179 7.91 12.14 -16.64
C ARG A 179 7.72 13.61 -17.05
N SER A 180 8.62 14.47 -16.60
CA SER A 180 8.82 15.78 -17.21
C SER A 180 9.36 15.53 -18.62
N PHE A 181 8.48 15.48 -19.62
CA PHE A 181 8.90 15.65 -20.99
C PHE A 181 9.31 17.12 -21.12
N SER A 182 10.60 17.42 -20.90
CA SER A 182 11.19 18.64 -21.43
C SER A 182 11.05 18.59 -22.94
N GLY A 183 10.15 19.42 -23.47
CA GLY A 183 10.10 19.76 -24.89
C GLY A 183 11.24 20.69 -25.29
#